data_AF-T0Y0C8-F1
#
_entry.id   AF-T0Y0C8-F1
#
_cell.length_a   1.000
_cell.length_b   1.000
_cell.length_c   1.000
_cell.angle_alpha   90.00
_cell.angle_beta   90.00
_cell.angle_gamma   90.00
#
_symmetry.space_group_name_H-M   'P 1'
#
loop_
_entity.id
_entity.type
_entity.pdbx_description
1 polymer ?
#
loop_
_entity_poly.entity_id
_entity_poly.type
_entity_poly.pdbx_seq_one_letter_code
_entity_poly.pdbx_strand_id
1 'polypeptide(L)'
;MPIIEGIRVQNYRVLKDVTLGRISGIEGSPLTPFTVVIGKNGSGKSSLFDAFGFISDCLATDVETACDMKQRGGFDRMRSQGAGGPVR
;
A
#
# COMPACT_ATOMS: atom_id res chain seq x y z
N MET A 1 17.79 11.23 -9.62
CA MET A 1 17.12 9.93 -9.80
C MET A 1 15.93 9.91 -8.85
N PRO A 2 14.71 9.60 -9.28
CA PRO A 2 13.56 9.59 -8.38
C PRO A 2 13.74 8.50 -7.31
N ILE A 3 13.45 8.84 -6.06
CA ILE A 3 13.46 7.91 -4.92
C ILE A 3 12.10 7.97 -4.22
N ILE A 4 11.66 6.84 -3.65
CA ILE A 4 10.47 6.82 -2.80
C ILE A 4 10.91 7.33 -1.42
N GLU A 5 10.38 8.47 -0.97
CA GLU A 5 10.69 9.00 0.38
C GLU A 5 9.79 8.41 1.46
N GLY A 6 8.57 8.00 1.10
CA GLY A 6 7.63 7.38 2.02
C GLY A 6 6.30 7.03 1.35
N ILE A 7 5.47 6.30 2.09
CA ILE A 7 4.12 5.88 1.69
C ILE A 7 3.23 5.77 2.93
N ARG A 8 1.98 6.20 2.80
CA ARG A 8 0.93 5.92 3.77
C ARG A 8 -0.14 5.12 3.07
N VAL A 9 -0.58 4.06 3.71
CA VAL A 9 -1.60 3.15 3.21
C VAL A 9 -2.70 3.06 4.25
N GLN A 10 -3.94 3.31 3.84
CA GLN A 10 -5.11 3.26 4.68
C GLN A 10 -6.20 2.37 4.07
N ASN A 11 -6.83 1.59 4.93
CA ASN A 11 -7.90 0.65 4.58
C ASN A 11 -7.54 -0.35 3.47
N TYR A 12 -6.28 -0.79 3.36
CA TYR A 12 -5.82 -1.74 2.34
C TYR A 12 -5.50 -3.11 2.95
N ARG A 13 -6.35 -4.10 2.72
CA ARG A 13 -6.26 -5.48 3.23
C ARG A 13 -6.08 -5.44 4.74
N VAL A 14 -5.00 -6.00 5.27
CA VAL A 14 -4.73 -5.96 6.72
C VAL A 14 -4.14 -4.63 7.20
N LEU A 15 -3.78 -3.72 6.29
CA LEU A 15 -3.20 -2.41 6.60
C LEU A 15 -4.31 -1.36 6.80
N LYS A 16 -4.66 -1.10 8.06
CA LYS A 16 -5.71 -0.11 8.39
C LYS A 16 -5.22 1.33 8.26
N ASP A 17 -4.06 1.64 8.83
CA ASP A 17 -3.36 2.92 8.69
C ASP A 17 -1.88 2.68 9.00
N VAL A 18 -1.05 2.63 7.95
CA VAL A 18 0.37 2.35 8.06
C VAL A 18 1.13 3.43 7.31
N THR A 19 2.06 4.08 8.00
CA THR A 19 2.97 5.07 7.40
C THR A 19 4.40 4.55 7.47
N LEU A 20 5.11 4.62 6.35
CA LEU A 20 6.52 4.25 6.24
C LEU A 20 7.26 5.40 5.56
N GLY A 21 8.37 5.85 6.16
CA GLY A 21 9.19 6.91 5.59
C GLY A 21 8.67 8.32 5.88
N ARG A 22 9.03 9.27 5.01
CA ARG A 22 8.62 10.67 5.09
C ARG A 22 7.48 10.95 4.12
N ILE A 23 6.46 11.64 4.61
CA ILE A 23 5.32 12.11 3.80
C ILE A 23 5.07 13.57 4.16
N SER A 24 4.64 14.38 3.20
CA SER A 24 4.30 15.77 3.44
C SER A 24 3.31 15.91 4.61
N GLY A 25 3.68 16.71 5.61
CA GLY A 25 2.88 16.93 6.82
C GLY A 25 3.00 15.85 7.91
N ILE A 26 3.80 14.79 7.71
CA ILE A 26 4.08 13.77 8.72
C ILE A 26 5.59 13.73 8.98
N GLU A 27 6.00 13.93 10.23
CA GLU A 27 7.41 13.80 10.59
C GLU A 27 7.89 12.35 10.42
N GLY A 28 8.98 12.18 9.68
CA GLY A 28 9.57 10.89 9.39
C GLY A 28 10.90 11.01 8.65
N SER A 29 11.76 10.00 8.83
CA SER A 29 12.97 9.85 8.03
C SER A 29 12.60 9.30 6.65
N PRO A 30 13.19 9.82 5.56
CA PRO A 30 12.91 9.31 4.23
C PRO A 30 13.37 7.85 4.12
N LEU A 31 12.65 7.06 3.34
CA LEU A 31 13.10 5.73 2.97
C LEU A 31 14.43 5.81 2.23
N THR A 32 15.29 4.84 2.49
CA THR A 32 16.56 4.70 1.80
C THR A 32 16.42 3.64 0.71
N PRO A 33 17.31 3.66 -0.31
CA PRO A 33 17.33 2.61 -1.34
C PRO A 33 17.43 1.19 -0.78
N PHE A 34 17.97 1.04 0.44
CA PHE A 34 18.04 -0.22 1.14
C PHE A 34 17.15 -0.21 2.40
N THR A 35 15.87 -0.47 2.20
CA THR A 35 14.86 -0.57 3.27
C THR A 35 14.40 -2.03 3.41
N VAL A 36 14.40 -2.56 4.64
CA VAL A 36 14.00 -3.94 4.93
C VAL A 36 12.75 -3.96 5.81
N VAL A 37 11.73 -4.74 5.40
CA VAL A 37 10.48 -4.90 6.14
C VAL A 37 10.46 -6.28 6.82
N ILE A 38 10.51 -6.30 8.15
CA ILE A 38 10.57 -7.53 8.97
C ILE A 38 9.36 -7.60 9.90
N GLY A 39 8.82 -8.80 10.10
CA GLY A 39 7.68 -9.02 10.97
C GLY A 39 7.17 -10.46 10.91
N LYS A 40 6.28 -10.84 11.84
CA LYS A 40 5.66 -12.18 11.91
C LYS A 40 4.84 -12.50 10.66
N ASN A 41 4.56 -13.78 10.41
CA ASN A 41 3.64 -14.18 9.36
C ASN A 41 2.25 -13.57 9.59
N GLY A 42 1.59 -13.15 8.51
CA GLY A 42 0.29 -12.46 8.59
C GLY A 42 0.33 -10.99 9.03
N SER A 43 1.50 -10.42 9.38
CA SER A 43 1.60 -9.02 9.84
C SER A 43 1.42 -7.96 8.74
N GLY A 44 1.01 -8.34 7.52
CA GLY A 44 0.77 -7.41 6.42
C GLY A 44 1.98 -7.06 5.54
N LYS A 45 3.12 -7.74 5.70
CA LYS A 45 4.32 -7.50 4.85
C LYS A 45 4.00 -7.60 3.36
N SER A 46 3.39 -8.71 2.92
CA SER A 46 2.99 -8.89 1.51
C SER A 46 1.95 -7.86 1.07
N SER A 47 1.04 -7.44 1.96
CA SER A 47 0.06 -6.39 1.65
C SER A 47 0.71 -5.03 1.43
N LEU A 48 1.81 -4.71 2.14
CA LEU A 48 2.56 -3.48 1.93
C LEU A 48 3.20 -3.45 0.55
N PHE A 49 3.83 -4.55 0.13
CA PHE A 49 4.41 -4.65 -1.21
C PHE A 49 3.34 -4.67 -2.30
N ASP A 50 2.20 -5.30 -2.05
CA ASP A 50 1.06 -5.27 -2.98
C ASP A 50 0.46 -3.87 -3.12
N ALA A 51 0.48 -3.02 -2.08
CA ALA A 51 0.06 -1.63 -2.21
C ALA A 51 0.94 -0.84 -3.19
N PHE A 52 2.27 -1.05 -3.17
CA PHE A 52 3.16 -0.50 -4.20
C PHE A 52 2.85 -1.07 -5.59
N GLY A 53 2.62 -2.38 -5.68
CA GLY A 53 2.18 -3.03 -6.91
C GLY A 53 0.88 -2.41 -7.44
N PHE A 54 -0.07 -2.08 -6.56
CA PHE A 54 -1.36 -1.50 -6.94
C PHE A 54 -1.20 -0.13 -7.56
N ILE A 55 -0.37 0.73 -6.96
CA ILE A 55 -0.04 2.03 -7.55
C ILE A 55 0.61 1.84 -8.93
N SER A 56 1.55 0.90 -9.06
CA SER A 56 2.18 0.58 -10.35
C SER A 56 1.16 0.14 -11.40
N ASP A 57 0.23 -0.73 -11.04
CA ASP A 57 -0.79 -1.26 -11.95
C ASP A 57 -1.80 -0.18 -12.34
N CYS A 58 -2.19 0.71 -11.41
CA CYS A 58 -3.04 1.86 -11.70
C CYS A 58 -2.40 2.81 -12.70
N LEU A 59 -1.07 3.01 -12.61
CA LEU A 59 -0.32 3.84 -13.55
C LEU A 59 -0.11 3.16 -14.91
N ALA A 60 0.02 1.83 -14.93
CA ALA A 60 0.21 1.07 -16.17
C ALA A 60 -1.10 0.82 -16.93
N THR A 61 -2.22 0.79 -16.22
CA THR A 61 -3.56 0.52 -16.77
C THR A 61 -4.53 1.61 -16.33
N ASP A 62 -5.48 1.27 -15.46
CA ASP A 62 -6.41 2.17 -14.81
C ASP A 62 -6.78 1.58 -13.44
N VAL A 63 -7.46 2.37 -12.61
CA VAL A 63 -7.78 1.98 -11.23
C VAL A 63 -8.74 0.79 -11.17
N GLU A 64 -9.73 0.71 -12.06
CA GLU A 64 -10.74 -0.35 -12.08
C GLU A 64 -10.11 -1.68 -12.47
N THR A 65 -9.36 -1.70 -13.58
CA THR A 65 -8.59 -2.84 -14.04
C THR A 65 -7.60 -3.33 -12.97
N ALA A 66 -6.88 -2.41 -12.32
CA ALA A 66 -5.93 -2.73 -11.26
C ALA A 66 -6.60 -3.35 -10.01
N CYS A 67 -7.85 -2.99 -9.72
CA CYS A 67 -8.65 -3.62 -8.65
C CYS A 67 -9.00 -5.07 -9.00
N ASP A 68 -9.40 -5.31 -10.26
CA ASP A 68 -9.93 -6.60 -10.71
C ASP A 68 -8.87 -7.61 -11.14
N MET A 69 -7.62 -7.19 -11.28
CA MET A 69 -6.48 -8.08 -11.50
C MET A 69 -6.53 -9.28 -10.53
N LYS A 70 -6.30 -10.48 -11.07
CA LYS A 70 -6.53 -11.78 -10.41
C LYS A 70 -5.99 -11.88 -8.97
N GLN A 71 -4.97 -11.10 -8.64
CA GLN A 71 -4.31 -11.12 -7.34
C GLN A 71 -5.07 -10.34 -6.25
N ARG A 72 -5.96 -9.41 -6.64
CA ARG A 72 -6.72 -8.52 -5.74
C ARG A 72 -8.21 -8.86 -5.70
N GLY A 73 -8.80 -9.15 -6.85
CA GLY A 73 -10.17 -9.67 -6.95
C GLY A 73 -11.24 -8.66 -6.54
N GLY A 74 -11.05 -7.39 -6.90
CA GLY A 74 -12.02 -6.31 -6.73
C GLY A 74 -11.81 -5.45 -5.49
N PHE A 75 -12.46 -4.29 -5.49
CA PHE A 75 -12.34 -3.27 -4.43
C PHE A 75 -12.65 -3.81 -3.02
N ASP A 76 -13.73 -4.58 -2.86
CA ASP A 76 -14.13 -5.09 -1.54
C ASP A 76 -13.12 -6.06 -0.93
N ARG A 77 -12.36 -6.79 -1.75
CA ARG A 77 -11.28 -7.66 -1.28
C ARG A 77 -10.00 -6.91 -0.97
N MET A 78 -9.79 -5.77 -1.62
CA MET A 78 -8.68 -4.88 -1.29
C MET A 78 -8.96 -4.05 -0.04
N ARG A 79 -10.22 -3.70 0.23
CA ARG A 79 -10.56 -2.90 1.39
C ARG A 79 -10.36 -3.69 2.68
N SER A 80 -9.89 -3.02 3.73
CA SER A 80 -9.76 -3.63 5.05
C SER A 80 -11.09 -4.18 5.56
N GLN A 81 -11.06 -5.39 6.12
CA GLN A 81 -12.26 -6.04 6.64
C GLN A 81 -12.89 -5.20 7.76
N GLY A 82 -14.20 -4.97 7.64
CA GLY A 82 -14.97 -4.15 8.58
C GLY A 82 -14.70 -2.64 8.46
N ALA A 83 -13.86 -2.19 7.53
CA ALA A 83 -13.65 -0.76 7.29
C ALA A 83 -14.71 -0.20 6.33
N GLY A 84 -15.26 0.96 6.68
CA GLY A 84 -16.05 1.80 5.79
C GLY A 84 -15.18 2.83 5.07
N GLY A 85 -15.73 3.48 4.04
CA GLY A 85 -15.05 4.57 3.34
C GLY A 85 -13.97 4.12 2.34
N PRO A 86 -13.13 5.07 1.87
CA PRO A 86 -12.19 4.84 0.80
C PRO A 86 -10.92 4.11 1.24
N VAL A 87 -10.26 3.48 0.27
CA VAL A 87 -8.84 3.08 0.33
C VAL A 87 -8.00 4.31 -0.01
N ARG A 88 -6.94 4.59 0.77
CA ARG A 88 -6.06 5.76 0.56
C ARG A 88 -4.59 5.38 0.64
#